data_AF-A0A2D9H9W5-F1
#
_entry.id   AF-A0A2D9H9W5-F1
#
_cell.length_a   1.000
_cell.length_b   1.000
_cell.length_c   1.000
_cell.angle_alpha   90.00
_cell.angle_beta   90.00
_cell.angle_gamma   90.00
#
_symmetry.space_group_name_H-M   'P 1'
#
loop_
_entity.id
_entity.type
_entity.pdbx_description
1 polymer ?
#
loop_
_entity_poly.entity_id
_entity_poly.type
_entity_poly.pdbx_seq_one_letter_code
_entity_poly.pdbx_strand_id
1 'polypeptide(L)'
;MINTVKIKNLFNLNYYIFLISLVLGQPEYNCCEYQNIAENECVGLGCYIPQCTETCDWEIIQCWTSTGYCWCVDVNGNEIDGTSQPSWQGLPECSENCNYPFIEIDGFCFHADDITVLQEMINNSIESGIENSPNSIMDNNNNIIIDGEYIDSFSFNNNENVEPLELGIQEWENGRIVSFMCGAYIYCNLSGEIPYSISNLTEINVLRLELNYFSGYIPENICDLNHLNLNSYINFDLSYNQLCPPYPECIPENALSDMNNSYCYSLGDINNDSYVNILDILITIGFILMIDEPTNYEFFAGDINSDQLINILDVMELVQIILNPNNYDCYTEPQVGDCDGICPTFYFNQINNECEEFITGCCGVEVFNTIEECQNECE
;
A
#
# COMPACT_ATOMS: atom_id res chain seq x y z
N MET A 1 -32.27 0.18 62.65
CA MET A 1 -32.27 1.09 61.49
C MET A 1 -30.91 1.82 61.52
N ILE A 2 -29.78 1.35 60.99
CA ILE A 2 -29.43 0.57 59.79
C ILE A 2 -29.99 1.17 58.50
N ASN A 3 -29.05 1.48 57.58
CA ASN A 3 -29.13 2.02 56.22
C ASN A 3 -29.18 3.56 56.11
N THR A 4 -28.30 4.26 55.37
CA THR A 4 -27.40 3.89 54.26
C THR A 4 -26.20 4.84 54.19
N VAL A 5 -24.99 4.27 54.07
CA VAL A 5 -23.76 4.95 53.59
C VAL A 5 -23.79 4.92 52.06
N LYS A 6 -23.75 6.07 51.39
CA LYS A 6 -23.51 6.15 49.94
C LYS A 6 -22.00 6.16 49.70
N ILE A 7 -21.46 4.99 49.38
CA ILE A 7 -20.14 4.84 48.75
C ILE A 7 -20.27 5.34 47.31
N LYS A 8 -19.50 6.36 46.93
CA LYS A 8 -19.19 6.66 45.53
C LYS A 8 -17.69 6.44 45.36
N ASN A 9 -17.34 5.25 44.90
CA ASN A 9 -16.09 4.97 44.20
C ASN A 9 -16.04 5.87 42.96
N LEU A 10 -15.09 6.81 42.93
CA LEU A 10 -14.56 7.40 41.71
C LEU A 10 -13.06 7.05 41.72
N PHE A 11 -12.77 5.80 41.36
CA PHE A 11 -11.42 5.40 40.98
C PHE A 11 -11.16 5.95 39.58
N ASN A 12 -9.98 6.54 39.43
CA ASN A 12 -9.59 7.49 38.41
C ASN A 12 -9.25 6.79 37.09
N LEU A 13 -10.16 6.79 36.10
CA LEU A 13 -9.92 6.22 34.75
C LEU A 13 -8.72 6.89 34.06
N ASN A 14 -8.49 8.18 34.32
CA ASN A 14 -7.40 8.96 33.71
C ASN A 14 -6.00 8.46 34.11
N TYR A 15 -5.85 7.79 35.26
CA TYR A 15 -4.55 7.28 35.70
C TYR A 15 -4.18 5.95 35.03
N TYR A 16 -5.19 5.12 34.72
CA TYR A 16 -4.98 3.87 33.98
C TYR A 16 -4.79 4.13 32.48
N ILE A 17 -5.50 5.10 31.90
CA ILE A 17 -5.31 5.52 30.50
C ILE A 17 -3.87 6.04 30.32
N PHE A 18 -3.40 6.93 31.19
CA PHE A 18 -2.04 7.48 31.12
C PHE A 18 -0.93 6.42 31.27
N LEU A 19 -1.17 5.37 32.08
CA LEU A 19 -0.22 4.26 32.24
C LEU A 19 -0.29 3.23 31.10
N ILE A 20 -1.45 3.05 30.46
CA ILE A 20 -1.59 2.20 29.27
C ILE A 20 -0.90 2.85 28.05
N SER A 21 -0.97 4.19 27.93
CA SER A 21 -0.27 4.95 26.89
C SER A 21 1.26 4.86 26.95
N LEU A 22 1.83 4.60 28.13
CA LEU A 22 3.28 4.45 28.34
C LEU A 22 3.81 3.03 28.01
N VAL A 23 2.92 2.05 27.83
CA VAL A 23 3.29 0.62 27.68
C VAL A 23 2.99 0.07 26.28
N LEU A 24 2.08 0.69 25.51
CA LEU A 24 1.64 0.16 24.21
C LEU A 24 2.17 0.91 22.98
N GLY A 25 2.94 1.99 23.14
CA GLY A 25 3.16 2.95 22.05
C GLY A 25 1.86 3.71 21.77
N GLN A 26 1.92 5.01 21.56
CA GLN A 26 0.71 5.73 21.16
C GLN A 26 0.34 5.31 19.73
N PRO A 27 -0.95 5.15 19.40
CA PRO A 27 -1.35 5.17 18.00
C PRO A 27 -0.95 6.53 17.45
N GLU A 28 -0.21 6.57 16.34
CA GLU A 28 0.00 7.78 15.57
C GLU A 28 -1.35 8.16 14.94
N TYR A 29 -2.07 9.07 15.59
CA TYR A 29 -3.29 9.63 15.02
C TYR A 29 -2.93 10.67 13.96
N ASN A 30 -3.66 10.72 12.86
CA ASN A 30 -3.49 11.77 11.85
C ASN A 30 -4.14 13.09 12.30
N CYS A 31 -3.90 14.19 11.57
CA CYS A 31 -4.38 15.52 11.99
C CYS A 31 -5.92 15.55 12.15
N CYS A 32 -6.67 14.95 11.23
CA CYS A 32 -8.14 14.92 11.30
C CYS A 32 -8.65 14.19 12.55
N GLU A 33 -8.00 13.11 12.97
CA GLU A 33 -8.35 12.42 14.21
C GLU A 33 -8.11 13.31 15.43
N TYR A 34 -6.97 14.01 15.48
CA TYR A 34 -6.70 15.01 16.51
C TYR A 34 -7.71 16.17 16.51
N GLN A 35 -8.10 16.65 15.32
CA GLN A 35 -9.11 17.69 15.16
C GLN A 35 -10.48 17.22 15.67
N ASN A 36 -10.92 16.02 15.27
CA ASN A 36 -12.18 15.42 15.72
C ASN A 36 -12.22 15.21 17.24
N ILE A 37 -11.13 14.74 17.83
CA ILE A 37 -11.02 14.60 19.29
C ILE A 37 -11.10 15.97 19.95
N ALA A 38 -10.35 16.96 19.47
CA ALA A 38 -10.34 18.31 20.02
C ALA A 38 -11.72 18.97 19.96
N GLU A 39 -12.46 18.79 18.86
CA GLU A 39 -13.82 19.32 18.68
C GLU A 39 -14.85 18.66 19.60
N ASN A 40 -14.72 17.36 19.85
CA ASN A 40 -15.67 16.61 20.70
C ASN A 40 -15.36 16.73 22.20
N GLU A 41 -14.08 16.79 22.57
CA GLU A 41 -13.66 16.79 23.98
C GLU A 41 -13.50 18.19 24.55
N CYS A 42 -13.18 19.21 23.74
CA CYS A 42 -13.12 20.57 24.24
C CYS A 42 -14.48 21.29 24.22
N VAL A 43 -15.14 21.28 25.38
CA VAL A 43 -16.34 22.09 25.65
C VAL A 43 -15.96 23.34 26.47
N GLY A 44 -15.45 24.40 25.83
CA GLY A 44 -15.19 25.68 26.52
C GLY A 44 -14.38 26.74 25.73
N LEU A 45 -14.39 27.98 26.25
CA LEU A 45 -13.51 29.07 25.80
C LEU A 45 -12.06 28.74 26.18
N GLY A 46 -11.12 28.75 25.23
CA GLY A 46 -9.71 28.58 25.51
C GLY A 46 -9.01 27.46 24.75
N CYS A 47 -9.71 26.56 24.05
CA CYS A 47 -9.04 25.42 23.43
C CYS A 47 -8.43 25.70 22.08
N TYR A 48 -7.41 24.90 21.78
CA TYR A 48 -6.79 24.78 20.49
C TYR A 48 -7.44 23.62 19.75
N ILE A 49 -7.89 23.88 18.52
CA ILE A 49 -8.40 22.88 17.59
C ILE A 49 -7.38 22.86 16.45
N PRO A 50 -6.67 21.75 16.22
CA PRO A 50 -5.79 21.59 15.07
C PRO A 50 -6.46 22.01 13.77
N GLN A 51 -5.72 22.69 12.91
CA GLN A 51 -6.13 22.98 11.55
C GLN A 51 -5.50 21.94 10.62
N CYS A 52 -6.32 21.25 9.86
CA CYS A 52 -5.89 20.16 9.00
C CYS A 52 -6.29 20.43 7.55
N THR A 53 -5.50 19.89 6.63
CA THR A 53 -5.80 19.88 5.19
C THR A 53 -6.93 18.90 4.89
N GLU A 54 -7.44 18.93 3.65
CA GLU A 54 -8.46 17.96 3.19
C GLU A 54 -7.95 16.51 3.15
N THR A 55 -6.63 16.31 3.05
CA THR A 55 -5.94 15.00 3.08
C THR A 55 -5.59 14.52 4.48
N CYS A 56 -6.00 15.25 5.53
CA CYS A 56 -5.71 14.97 6.93
C CYS A 56 -4.26 15.15 7.38
N ASP A 57 -3.52 16.00 6.66
CA ASP A 57 -2.22 16.53 7.07
C ASP A 57 -2.39 17.80 7.93
N TRP A 58 -1.33 18.21 8.61
CA TRP A 58 -1.32 19.46 9.39
C TRP A 58 -1.20 20.67 8.47
N GLU A 59 -2.07 21.66 8.64
CA GLU A 59 -1.86 22.97 7.99
C GLU A 59 -0.54 23.56 8.46
N ILE A 60 0.29 24.06 7.55
CA ILE A 60 1.64 24.54 7.89
C ILE A 60 1.65 25.67 8.92
N ILE A 61 0.56 26.45 8.98
CA ILE A 61 0.31 27.47 9.99
C ILE A 61 -0.80 26.95 10.90
N GLN A 62 -0.46 26.72 12.16
CA GLN A 62 -1.43 26.49 13.20
C GLN A 62 -1.74 27.79 13.94
N CYS A 63 -3.01 28.01 14.26
CA CYS A 63 -3.51 29.19 14.93
C CYS A 63 -4.39 28.82 16.13
N TRP A 64 -3.99 29.29 17.31
CA TRP A 64 -4.80 29.18 18.51
C TRP A 64 -5.68 30.42 18.71
N THR A 65 -6.90 30.34 18.18
CA THR A 65 -7.85 31.47 18.18
C THR A 65 -8.09 32.09 19.57
N SER A 66 -8.05 31.30 20.65
CA SER A 66 -8.32 31.80 22.00
C SER A 66 -7.19 32.68 22.56
N THR A 67 -5.94 32.43 22.18
CA THR A 67 -4.78 33.25 22.56
C THR A 67 -4.44 34.28 21.49
N GLY A 68 -4.87 34.03 20.25
CA GLY A 68 -4.56 34.81 19.06
C GLY A 68 -3.12 34.63 18.58
N TYR A 69 -2.43 33.57 19.00
CA TYR A 69 -1.10 33.20 18.51
C TYR A 69 -1.20 32.20 17.36
N CYS A 70 -0.29 32.30 16.40
CA CYS A 70 -0.09 31.32 15.35
C CYS A 70 1.40 30.95 15.26
N TRP A 71 1.71 29.73 14.86
CA TRP A 71 3.06 29.19 14.71
C TRP A 71 3.15 28.25 13.50
N CYS A 72 4.36 27.94 13.06
CA CYS A 72 4.60 26.94 12.03
C CYS A 72 4.72 25.56 12.66
N VAL A 73 4.31 24.51 11.94
CA VAL A 73 4.44 23.12 12.40
C VAL A 73 5.22 22.25 11.42
N ASP A 74 5.86 21.20 11.92
CA ASP A 74 6.46 20.13 11.11
C ASP A 74 5.40 19.13 10.60
N VAL A 75 5.84 18.09 9.87
CA VAL A 75 4.96 17.05 9.28
C VAL A 75 4.13 16.30 10.32
N ASN A 76 4.59 16.29 11.58
CA ASN A 76 3.95 15.60 12.69
C ASN A 76 3.07 16.56 13.52
N GLY A 77 2.95 17.82 13.11
CA GLY A 77 2.17 18.84 13.83
C GLY A 77 2.89 19.47 15.01
N ASN A 78 4.19 19.24 15.18
CA ASN A 78 4.96 19.85 16.27
C ASN A 78 5.31 21.29 15.92
N GLU A 79 5.19 22.18 16.91
CA GLU A 79 5.60 23.58 16.77
C GLU A 79 7.09 23.69 16.41
N ILE A 80 7.40 24.46 15.37
CA ILE A 80 8.77 24.86 15.04
C ILE A 80 9.16 26.02 15.96
N ASP A 81 10.17 25.77 16.80
CA ASP A 81 10.63 26.71 17.82
C ASP A 81 10.94 28.10 17.24
N GLY A 82 10.37 29.13 17.87
CA GLY A 82 10.63 30.54 17.51
C GLY A 82 9.75 31.10 16.39
N THR A 83 8.82 30.32 15.83
CA THR A 83 7.88 30.78 14.81
C THR A 83 6.60 31.39 15.38
N SER A 84 6.28 31.12 16.65
CA SER A 84 5.07 31.60 17.31
C SER A 84 5.00 33.12 17.39
N GLN A 85 3.94 33.70 16.82
CA GLN A 85 3.68 35.12 16.90
C GLN A 85 2.19 35.46 16.99
N PRO A 86 1.85 36.67 17.50
CA PRO A 86 0.47 37.10 17.57
C PRO A 86 -0.09 37.41 16.19
N SER A 87 -1.21 36.77 15.84
CA SER A 87 -1.93 36.92 14.55
C SER A 87 -2.24 38.39 14.17
N TRP A 88 -2.38 39.30 15.13
CA TRP A 88 -2.61 40.73 14.88
C TRP A 88 -1.35 41.51 14.47
N GLN A 89 -0.17 40.91 14.55
CA GLN A 89 1.09 41.43 14.03
C GLN A 89 1.43 40.86 12.64
N GLY A 90 0.67 39.86 12.19
CA GLY A 90 0.90 39.08 10.97
C GLY A 90 0.77 37.58 11.25
N LEU A 91 0.59 36.78 10.21
CA LEU A 91 0.75 35.33 10.30
C LEU A 91 2.25 35.01 10.29
N PRO A 92 2.72 33.97 11.02
CA PRO A 92 4.11 33.52 10.97
C PRO A 92 4.56 33.36 9.53
N GLU A 93 5.73 33.89 9.20
CA GLU A 93 6.39 33.57 7.94
C GLU A 93 6.93 32.14 8.08
N CYS A 94 6.07 31.18 7.78
CA CYS A 94 6.47 29.80 7.56
C CYS A 94 7.12 29.75 6.19
N SER A 95 8.39 30.19 6.14
CA SER A 95 9.25 29.91 5.01
C SER A 95 9.78 28.49 5.21
N GLU A 96 9.35 27.56 4.39
CA GLU A 96 10.35 26.74 3.73
C GLU A 96 10.79 27.58 2.52
N ASN A 97 12.00 27.46 1.98
CA ASN A 97 12.21 28.00 0.61
C ASN A 97 11.25 27.33 -0.40
N CYS A 98 10.61 26.25 0.04
CA CYS A 98 9.60 25.43 -0.60
C CYS A 98 8.24 25.66 0.06
N ASN A 99 7.14 25.30 -0.62
CA ASN A 99 5.85 25.21 0.05
C ASN A 99 5.59 23.73 0.31
N TYR A 100 4.98 23.37 1.44
CA TYR A 100 4.49 22.01 1.66
C TYR A 100 3.66 21.54 0.45
N PRO A 101 3.81 20.28 -0.01
CA PRO A 101 4.56 19.15 0.55
C PRO A 101 6.03 19.01 0.11
N PHE A 102 6.72 20.10 -0.21
CA PHE A 102 8.09 20.09 -0.69
C PHE A 102 9.10 20.39 0.43
N ILE A 103 10.16 19.59 0.54
CA ILE A 103 11.26 19.78 1.48
C ILE A 103 12.46 20.44 0.80
N GLU A 104 13.21 21.26 1.55
CA GLU A 104 14.43 21.91 1.07
C GLU A 104 15.65 21.01 1.30
N ILE A 105 16.39 20.70 0.24
CA ILE A 105 17.68 20.00 0.29
C ILE A 105 18.70 20.80 -0.53
N ASP A 106 19.78 21.25 0.13
CA ASP A 106 20.84 22.07 -0.48
C ASP A 106 20.34 23.30 -1.29
N GLY A 107 19.24 23.91 -0.85
CA GLY A 107 18.65 25.11 -1.46
C GLY A 107 17.72 24.83 -2.65
N PHE A 108 17.39 23.56 -2.91
CA PHE A 108 16.40 23.14 -3.90
C PHE A 108 15.19 22.49 -3.22
N CYS A 109 14.05 22.52 -3.89
CA CYS A 109 12.79 21.98 -3.39
C CYS A 109 12.46 20.64 -4.02
N PHE A 110 12.18 19.65 -3.19
CA PHE A 110 11.84 18.28 -3.60
C PHE A 110 10.58 17.82 -2.89
N HIS A 111 9.68 17.15 -3.57
CA HIS A 111 8.47 16.64 -2.95
C HIS A 111 8.79 15.50 -1.98
N ALA A 112 8.25 15.58 -0.77
CA ALA A 112 8.58 14.65 0.31
C ALA A 112 8.29 13.18 -0.06
N ASP A 113 7.18 12.93 -0.76
CA ASP A 113 6.82 11.57 -1.15
C ASP A 113 7.82 10.96 -2.15
N ASP A 114 8.30 11.75 -3.12
CA ASP A 114 9.26 11.26 -4.12
C ASP A 114 10.59 10.86 -3.43
N ILE A 115 11.03 11.68 -2.48
CA ILE A 115 12.21 11.38 -1.64
C ILE A 115 11.97 10.14 -0.77
N THR A 116 10.77 9.99 -0.21
CA THR A 116 10.40 8.82 0.60
C THR A 116 10.48 7.52 -0.21
N VAL A 117 9.96 7.51 -1.44
CA VAL A 117 10.04 6.32 -2.33
C VAL A 117 11.49 5.91 -2.58
N LEU A 118 12.36 6.89 -2.90
CA LEU A 118 13.79 6.62 -3.11
C LEU A 118 14.46 6.11 -1.83
N GLN A 119 14.11 6.68 -0.67
CA GLN A 119 14.61 6.23 0.63
C GLN A 119 14.17 4.80 0.95
N GLU A 120 12.93 4.43 0.64
CA GLU A 120 12.44 3.06 0.81
C GLU A 120 13.21 2.07 -0.08
N MET A 121 13.53 2.42 -1.32
CA MET A 121 14.39 1.58 -2.17
C MET A 121 15.79 1.38 -1.57
N ILE A 122 16.36 2.41 -0.93
CA ILE A 122 17.63 2.32 -0.21
C ILE A 122 17.49 1.39 1.00
N ASN A 123 16.44 1.58 1.80
CA ASN A 123 16.19 0.77 2.99
C ASN A 123 16.00 -0.71 2.62
N ASN A 124 15.16 -1.01 1.62
CA ASN A 124 14.94 -2.36 1.10
C ASN A 124 16.25 -2.99 0.61
N SER A 125 17.10 -2.20 -0.04
CA SER A 125 18.42 -2.64 -0.49
C SER A 125 19.33 -3.03 0.67
N ILE A 126 19.42 -2.19 1.71
CA ILE A 126 20.21 -2.46 2.91
C ILE A 126 19.67 -3.70 3.65
N GLU A 127 18.36 -3.80 3.81
CA GLU A 127 17.69 -4.87 4.54
C GLU A 127 17.78 -6.23 3.84
N SER A 128 17.87 -6.24 2.50
CA SER A 128 18.06 -7.47 1.72
C SER A 128 19.34 -8.23 2.06
N GLY A 129 20.35 -7.56 2.65
CA GLY A 129 21.62 -8.14 3.02
C GLY A 129 22.54 -8.48 1.83
N ILE A 130 22.22 -8.02 0.62
CA ILE A 130 23.10 -8.14 -0.54
C ILE A 130 24.32 -7.22 -0.35
N GLU A 131 25.52 -7.77 -0.53
CA GLU A 131 26.77 -7.02 -0.37
C GLU A 131 26.86 -5.88 -1.41
N ASN A 132 27.23 -4.67 -0.94
CA ASN A 132 27.33 -3.45 -1.77
C ASN A 132 26.01 -3.12 -2.50
N SER A 133 24.90 -3.20 -1.75
CA SER A 133 23.57 -2.76 -2.13
C SER A 133 23.02 -1.74 -1.11
N PRO A 134 22.66 -0.50 -1.52
CA PRO A 134 22.93 0.08 -2.83
C PRO A 134 24.43 0.17 -3.13
N ASN A 135 24.79 0.37 -4.40
CA ASN A 135 26.19 0.51 -4.79
C ASN A 135 26.81 1.77 -4.15
N SER A 136 27.76 1.59 -3.24
CA SER A 136 28.46 2.67 -2.53
C SER A 136 29.14 3.70 -3.44
N ILE A 137 29.38 3.39 -4.72
CA ILE A 137 29.89 4.35 -5.70
C ILE A 137 28.91 5.50 -5.95
N MET A 138 27.61 5.30 -5.70
CA MET A 138 26.58 6.33 -5.89
C MET A 138 26.82 7.56 -4.99
N ASP A 139 27.34 7.38 -3.78
CA ASP A 139 27.73 8.46 -2.84
C ASP A 139 28.82 9.42 -3.40
N ASN A 140 29.48 9.05 -4.51
CA ASN A 140 30.55 9.84 -5.11
C ASN A 140 30.21 10.46 -6.47
N ASN A 141 29.02 10.22 -7.02
CA ASN A 141 28.65 10.63 -8.38
C ASN A 141 27.42 11.54 -8.38
N ASN A 142 27.54 12.68 -9.08
CA ASN A 142 26.41 13.58 -9.30
C ASN A 142 25.75 13.19 -10.62
N ASN A 143 24.47 12.85 -10.61
CA ASN A 143 23.70 12.75 -11.85
C ASN A 143 22.28 13.29 -11.67
N ILE A 144 22.18 14.50 -11.11
CA ILE A 144 20.90 15.18 -10.87
C ILE A 144 20.75 16.31 -11.89
N ILE A 145 19.59 16.34 -12.54
CA ILE A 145 19.15 17.42 -13.40
C ILE A 145 17.90 18.03 -12.76
N ILE A 146 17.88 19.34 -12.57
CA ILE A 146 16.73 20.08 -12.01
C ILE A 146 16.33 21.15 -13.02
N ASP A 147 15.06 21.12 -13.45
CA ASP A 147 14.48 22.06 -14.41
C ASP A 147 15.32 22.22 -15.69
N GLY A 148 15.93 21.13 -16.15
CA GLY A 148 16.79 21.07 -17.33
C GLY A 148 18.23 21.54 -17.13
N GLU A 149 18.63 21.87 -15.89
CA GLU A 149 20.00 22.24 -15.52
C GLU A 149 20.68 21.11 -14.74
N TYR A 150 21.90 20.76 -15.14
CA TYR A 150 22.70 19.77 -14.42
C TYR A 150 23.33 20.39 -13.18
N ILE A 151 23.15 19.75 -12.02
CA ILE A 151 23.54 20.32 -10.72
C ILE A 151 24.81 19.65 -10.19
N ASP A 152 25.91 20.40 -10.25
CA ASP A 152 27.22 19.99 -9.74
C ASP A 152 27.47 20.36 -8.26
N SER A 153 26.56 21.12 -7.65
CA SER A 153 26.81 21.81 -6.38
C SER A 153 26.25 21.13 -5.12
N PHE A 154 25.62 19.96 -5.23
CA PHE A 154 25.15 19.22 -4.06
C PHE A 154 26.33 18.83 -3.16
N SER A 155 26.17 19.04 -1.86
CA SER A 155 27.20 18.84 -0.84
C SER A 155 27.20 17.39 -0.37
N PHE A 156 27.64 16.48 -1.25
CA PHE A 156 27.77 15.06 -0.91
C PHE A 156 28.84 14.85 0.16
N ASN A 157 28.44 14.16 1.22
CA ASN A 157 29.24 14.03 2.43
C ASN A 157 30.29 12.90 2.31
N ASN A 158 30.26 12.11 1.22
CA ASN A 158 31.16 10.99 0.92
C ASN A 158 31.30 10.06 2.14
N ASN A 159 30.18 9.79 2.79
CA ASN A 159 30.13 9.11 4.09
C ASN A 159 29.96 7.59 3.97
N GLU A 160 30.01 7.05 2.75
CA GLU A 160 29.78 5.66 2.35
C GLU A 160 28.33 5.18 2.49
N ASN A 161 27.39 6.05 2.86
CA ASN A 161 25.95 5.78 2.89
C ASN A 161 25.30 6.49 1.71
N VAL A 162 24.60 5.71 0.88
CA VAL A 162 23.88 6.26 -0.26
C VAL A 162 22.59 6.93 0.23
N GLU A 163 22.43 8.21 -0.07
CA GLU A 163 21.24 9.03 0.21
C GLU A 163 20.31 9.12 -1.02
N PRO A 164 19.02 9.50 -0.87
CA PRO A 164 18.05 9.49 -1.97
C PRO A 164 18.51 10.22 -3.23
N LEU A 165 19.12 11.40 -3.10
CA LEU A 165 19.59 12.22 -4.23
C LEU A 165 20.87 11.68 -4.89
N GLU A 166 21.56 10.72 -4.27
CA GLU A 166 22.77 10.09 -4.81
C GLU A 166 22.43 8.90 -5.71
N LEU A 167 21.20 8.39 -5.64
CA LEU A 167 20.80 7.21 -6.41
C LEU A 167 20.66 7.50 -7.90
N GLY A 168 21.39 6.73 -8.70
CA GLY A 168 21.17 6.63 -10.13
C GLY A 168 21.31 7.97 -10.86
N ILE A 169 20.55 8.12 -11.93
CA ILE A 169 20.35 9.40 -12.63
C ILE A 169 18.93 9.86 -12.36
N GLN A 170 18.79 11.12 -11.96
CA GLN A 170 17.52 11.73 -11.60
C GLN A 170 17.29 12.99 -12.41
N GLU A 171 16.09 13.14 -12.96
CA GLU A 171 15.61 14.41 -13.50
C GLU A 171 14.39 14.86 -12.71
N TRP A 172 14.43 16.12 -12.28
CA TRP A 172 13.40 16.75 -11.47
C TRP A 172 12.84 17.96 -12.20
N GLU A 173 11.52 18.12 -12.19
CA GLU A 173 10.83 19.30 -12.71
C GLU A 173 9.89 19.86 -11.63
N ASN A 174 10.03 21.14 -11.31
CA ASN A 174 9.25 21.82 -10.27
C ASN A 174 9.22 21.04 -8.93
N GLY A 175 10.34 20.40 -8.59
CA GLY A 175 10.50 19.61 -7.37
C GLY A 175 9.84 18.22 -7.38
N ARG A 176 9.31 17.75 -8.50
CA ARG A 176 8.85 16.36 -8.68
C ARG A 176 9.81 15.57 -9.52
N ILE A 177 10.04 14.31 -9.19
CA ILE A 177 10.88 13.44 -10.02
C ILE A 177 10.12 13.05 -11.28
N VAL A 178 10.72 13.33 -12.44
CA VAL A 178 10.14 12.99 -13.75
C VAL A 178 10.90 11.85 -14.41
N SER A 179 12.17 11.65 -14.07
CA SER A 179 12.99 10.55 -14.59
C SER A 179 13.83 9.96 -13.48
N PHE A 180 13.74 8.65 -13.31
CA PHE A 180 14.61 7.87 -12.45
C PHE A 180 15.20 6.71 -13.25
N MET A 181 16.51 6.75 -13.47
CA MET A 181 17.24 5.70 -14.15
C MET A 181 18.28 5.11 -13.21
N CYS A 182 17.98 3.90 -12.75
CA CYS A 182 18.88 3.06 -11.99
C CYS A 182 19.19 1.75 -12.72
N GLY A 183 19.16 1.74 -14.05
CA GLY A 183 19.44 0.57 -14.88
C GLY A 183 20.40 0.83 -16.04
N ALA A 184 20.51 -0.15 -16.94
CA ALA A 184 21.37 -0.14 -18.12
C ALA A 184 22.87 0.08 -17.81
N TYR A 185 23.33 1.32 -17.97
CA TYR A 185 24.73 1.71 -17.76
C TYR A 185 24.98 2.25 -16.35
N ILE A 186 23.93 2.33 -15.52
CA ILE A 186 23.96 2.87 -14.18
C ILE A 186 23.83 1.71 -13.20
N TYR A 187 24.96 1.34 -12.61
CA TYR A 187 25.05 0.18 -11.71
C TYR A 187 24.61 0.57 -10.30
N CYS A 188 23.31 0.72 -10.06
CA CYS A 188 22.81 1.05 -8.73
C CYS A 188 22.90 -0.13 -7.74
N ASN A 189 22.95 -1.37 -8.25
CA ASN A 189 22.90 -2.60 -7.44
C ASN A 189 21.72 -2.63 -6.46
N LEU A 190 20.58 -2.00 -6.78
CA LEU A 190 19.43 -1.98 -5.88
C LEU A 190 18.90 -3.40 -5.67
N SER A 191 18.35 -3.66 -4.49
CA SER A 191 17.83 -4.96 -4.11
C SER A 191 16.67 -4.86 -3.12
N GLY A 192 16.12 -6.02 -2.74
CA GLY A 192 14.91 -6.07 -1.94
C GLY A 192 13.68 -5.82 -2.81
N GLU A 193 12.56 -5.44 -2.17
CA GLU A 193 11.29 -5.27 -2.85
C GLU A 193 11.17 -3.90 -3.53
N ILE A 194 10.37 -3.81 -4.61
CA ILE A 194 9.92 -2.52 -5.14
C ILE A 194 8.89 -1.97 -4.13
N PRO A 195 9.07 -0.76 -3.58
CA PRO A 195 8.19 -0.26 -2.54
C PRO A 195 6.75 -0.09 -3.03
N TYR A 196 5.77 -0.40 -2.19
CA TYR A 196 4.37 -0.09 -2.49
C TYR A 196 4.15 1.43 -2.59
N SER A 197 4.98 2.30 -2.01
CA SER A 197 4.83 3.74 -2.23
C SER A 197 5.15 4.20 -3.66
N ILE A 198 5.57 3.31 -4.57
CA ILE A 198 6.01 3.67 -5.95
C ILE A 198 5.00 4.53 -6.72
N SER A 199 3.69 4.37 -6.46
CA SER A 199 2.62 5.17 -7.08
C SER A 199 2.66 6.65 -6.71
N ASN A 200 3.39 7.02 -5.63
CA ASN A 200 3.53 8.41 -5.20
C ASN A 200 4.42 9.24 -6.13
N LEU A 201 5.17 8.60 -7.03
CA LEU A 201 5.95 9.28 -8.07
C LEU A 201 5.05 9.82 -9.19
N THR A 202 4.10 10.68 -8.85
CA THR A 202 2.94 10.99 -9.72
C THR A 202 3.32 11.66 -11.05
N GLU A 203 4.48 12.31 -11.14
CA GLU A 203 4.98 12.96 -12.36
C GLU A 203 6.01 12.13 -13.13
N ILE A 204 6.30 10.90 -12.69
CA ILE A 204 7.33 10.06 -13.32
C ILE A 204 6.92 9.70 -14.75
N ASN A 205 7.83 9.96 -15.68
CA ASN A 205 7.69 9.64 -17.09
C ASN A 205 8.73 8.61 -17.57
N VAL A 206 9.85 8.47 -16.86
CA VAL A 206 10.88 7.46 -17.09
C VAL A 206 11.21 6.79 -15.76
N LEU A 207 10.96 5.48 -15.67
CA LEU A 207 11.29 4.62 -14.53
C LEU A 207 12.03 3.39 -15.05
N ARG A 208 13.36 3.39 -14.94
CA ARG A 208 14.22 2.31 -15.43
C ARG A 208 14.98 1.67 -14.29
N LEU A 209 14.65 0.42 -14.00
CA LEU A 209 15.18 -0.35 -12.88
C LEU A 209 15.79 -1.69 -13.33
N GLU A 210 16.00 -1.88 -14.63
CA GLU A 210 16.59 -3.11 -15.15
C GLU A 210 18.02 -3.33 -14.66
N LEU A 211 18.49 -4.59 -14.68
CA LEU A 211 19.86 -4.98 -14.25
C LEU A 211 20.16 -4.65 -12.78
N ASN A 212 19.18 -4.82 -11.91
CA ASN A 212 19.34 -4.79 -10.46
C ASN A 212 19.04 -6.17 -9.84
N TYR A 213 18.94 -6.22 -8.52
CA TYR A 213 18.61 -7.41 -7.74
C TYR A 213 17.27 -7.24 -7.03
N PHE A 214 16.33 -6.48 -7.62
CA PHE A 214 14.98 -6.38 -7.07
C PHE A 214 14.34 -7.77 -7.03
N SER A 215 13.71 -8.10 -5.92
CA SER A 215 13.12 -9.40 -5.61
C SER A 215 11.70 -9.23 -5.06
N GLY A 216 10.99 -10.34 -4.84
CA GLY A 216 9.58 -10.28 -4.44
C GLY A 216 8.68 -9.93 -5.61
N TYR A 217 7.50 -9.39 -5.33
CA TYR A 217 6.50 -9.09 -6.35
C TYR A 217 6.62 -7.65 -6.88
N ILE A 218 6.06 -7.42 -8.07
CA ILE A 218 5.86 -6.06 -8.57
C ILE A 218 4.52 -5.55 -7.99
N PRO A 219 4.49 -4.41 -7.27
CA PRO A 219 3.26 -3.93 -6.66
C PRO A 219 2.28 -3.42 -7.74
N GLU A 220 1.00 -3.76 -7.61
CA GLU A 220 -0.07 -3.44 -8.59
C GLU A 220 -0.23 -1.93 -8.83
N ASN A 221 0.01 -1.11 -7.81
CA ASN A 221 -0.12 0.34 -7.92
C ASN A 221 0.98 1.01 -8.77
N ILE A 222 1.97 0.26 -9.27
CA ILE A 222 2.81 0.73 -10.38
C ILE A 222 1.96 1.08 -11.61
N CYS A 223 0.79 0.46 -11.76
CA CYS A 223 -0.19 0.76 -12.80
C CYS A 223 -0.86 2.14 -12.63
N ASP A 224 -0.75 2.75 -11.44
CA ASP A 224 -1.34 4.07 -11.16
C ASP A 224 -0.44 5.24 -11.63
N LEU A 225 0.76 4.93 -12.14
CA LEU A 225 1.71 5.90 -12.71
C LEU A 225 1.25 6.38 -14.10
N ASN A 226 0.22 7.22 -14.12
CA ASN A 226 -0.47 7.64 -15.34
C ASN A 226 0.41 8.41 -16.35
N HIS A 227 1.52 9.01 -15.90
CA HIS A 227 2.46 9.73 -16.75
C HIS A 227 3.52 8.82 -17.39
N LEU A 228 3.70 7.62 -16.84
CA LEU A 228 4.69 6.64 -17.27
C LEU A 228 4.14 5.79 -18.41
N ASN A 229 4.81 5.82 -19.56
CA ASN A 229 4.46 4.94 -20.66
C ASN A 229 5.10 3.56 -20.47
N LEU A 230 4.39 2.65 -19.80
CA LEU A 230 4.83 1.26 -19.55
C LEU A 230 5.18 0.49 -20.84
N ASN A 231 4.59 0.83 -21.99
CA ASN A 231 4.85 0.18 -23.27
C ASN A 231 6.12 0.67 -23.99
N SER A 232 6.77 1.69 -23.45
CA SER A 232 7.95 2.29 -24.07
C SER A 232 9.22 1.80 -23.40
N TYR A 233 10.03 1.02 -24.13
CA TYR A 233 11.31 0.47 -23.64
C TYR A 233 12.33 1.54 -23.20
N ILE A 234 12.17 2.80 -23.64
CA ILE A 234 13.02 3.91 -23.20
C ILE A 234 12.51 4.56 -21.90
N ASN A 235 11.23 4.38 -21.58
CA ASN A 235 10.59 4.96 -20.40
C ASN A 235 10.49 3.94 -19.26
N PHE A 236 10.24 2.67 -19.56
CA PHE A 236 9.99 1.66 -18.54
C PHE A 236 10.66 0.33 -18.87
N ASP A 237 11.40 -0.21 -17.90
CA ASP A 237 12.11 -1.48 -18.02
C ASP A 237 12.45 -2.03 -16.63
N LEU A 238 12.04 -3.26 -16.35
CA LEU A 238 12.32 -4.01 -15.11
C LEU A 238 13.14 -5.28 -15.39
N SER A 239 13.61 -5.47 -16.62
CA SER A 239 14.29 -6.70 -17.05
C SER A 239 15.54 -7.01 -16.22
N TYR A 240 15.99 -8.27 -16.24
CA TYR A 240 17.20 -8.70 -15.52
C TYR A 240 17.18 -8.43 -14.01
N ASN A 241 16.03 -8.55 -13.36
CA ASN A 241 15.88 -8.56 -11.90
C ASN A 241 15.56 -9.99 -11.39
N GLN A 242 15.16 -10.11 -10.13
CA GLN A 242 14.74 -11.34 -9.45
C GLN A 242 13.24 -11.29 -9.04
N LEU A 243 12.44 -10.52 -9.79
CA LEU A 243 11.03 -10.29 -9.49
C LEU A 243 10.15 -11.49 -9.85
N CYS A 244 9.16 -11.76 -9.02
CA CYS A 244 8.32 -12.94 -9.08
C CYS A 244 6.98 -12.69 -9.77
N PRO A 245 6.49 -13.67 -10.57
CA PRO A 245 5.11 -13.65 -11.05
C PRO A 245 4.13 -13.98 -9.90
N PRO A 246 2.85 -13.56 -9.98
CA PRO A 246 2.21 -12.89 -11.11
C PRO A 246 2.71 -11.46 -11.29
N TYR A 247 2.82 -11.03 -12.54
CA TYR A 247 3.16 -9.65 -12.88
C TYR A 247 1.87 -8.88 -13.17
N PRO A 248 1.74 -7.61 -12.73
CA PRO A 248 0.59 -6.77 -13.04
C PRO A 248 0.26 -6.74 -14.53
N GLU A 249 -1.03 -6.86 -14.87
CA GLU A 249 -1.49 -6.95 -16.28
C GLU A 249 -1.11 -5.71 -17.10
N CYS A 250 -0.96 -4.56 -16.44
CA CYS A 250 -0.56 -3.30 -17.09
C CYS A 250 0.90 -3.32 -17.59
N ILE A 251 1.73 -4.24 -17.09
CA ILE A 251 3.15 -4.33 -17.43
C ILE A 251 3.33 -5.22 -18.66
N PRO A 252 3.91 -4.70 -19.75
CA PRO A 252 4.09 -5.50 -20.94
C PRO A 252 5.26 -6.49 -20.79
N GLU A 253 5.14 -7.66 -21.42
CA GLU A 253 6.13 -8.75 -21.34
C GLU A 253 7.56 -8.31 -21.69
N ASN A 254 7.72 -7.33 -22.58
CA ASN A 254 9.04 -6.84 -22.97
C ASN A 254 9.78 -6.08 -21.86
N ALA A 255 9.07 -5.54 -20.86
CA ALA A 255 9.67 -4.91 -19.69
C ALA A 255 10.11 -5.94 -18.64
N LEU A 256 9.80 -7.23 -18.85
CA LEU A 256 10.02 -8.32 -17.89
C LEU A 256 11.01 -9.38 -18.42
N SER A 257 11.72 -9.09 -19.51
CA SER A 257 12.61 -10.06 -20.14
C SER A 257 13.75 -10.49 -19.21
N ASP A 258 14.19 -11.75 -19.35
CA ASP A 258 15.35 -12.29 -18.63
C ASP A 258 15.29 -12.14 -17.10
N MET A 259 14.08 -12.18 -16.52
CA MET A 259 13.86 -12.21 -15.07
C MET A 259 14.39 -13.51 -14.46
N ASN A 260 15.11 -13.42 -13.34
CA ASN A 260 15.54 -14.57 -12.58
C ASN A 260 14.51 -14.96 -11.51
N ASN A 261 13.57 -15.83 -11.89
CA ASN A 261 12.55 -16.35 -10.99
C ASN A 261 12.99 -17.58 -10.17
N SER A 262 14.29 -17.91 -10.11
CA SER A 262 14.77 -19.11 -9.40
C SER A 262 14.51 -19.09 -7.90
N TYR A 263 14.26 -17.91 -7.34
CA TYR A 263 13.97 -17.68 -5.92
C TYR A 263 12.48 -17.49 -5.64
N CYS A 264 11.64 -17.53 -6.67
CA CYS A 264 10.20 -17.35 -6.51
C CYS A 264 9.58 -18.62 -5.92
N TYR A 265 8.76 -18.42 -4.90
CA TYR A 265 7.90 -19.45 -4.34
C TYR A 265 6.85 -19.83 -5.39
N SER A 266 6.60 -21.12 -5.54
CA SER A 266 5.49 -21.58 -6.36
C SER A 266 4.22 -21.31 -5.56
N LEU A 267 3.36 -20.41 -6.05
CA LEU A 267 2.09 -20.10 -5.39
C LEU A 267 1.32 -21.40 -5.07
N GLY A 268 0.94 -21.54 -3.80
CA GLY A 268 0.28 -22.72 -3.26
C GLY A 268 1.19 -23.92 -2.95
N ASP A 269 2.47 -23.91 -3.29
CA ASP A 269 3.46 -24.95 -2.91
C ASP A 269 4.20 -24.52 -1.64
N ILE A 270 3.47 -24.57 -0.54
CA ILE A 270 3.87 -23.96 0.74
C ILE A 270 5.00 -24.78 1.38
N ASN A 271 5.03 -26.09 1.15
CA ASN A 271 6.09 -26.95 1.66
C ASN A 271 7.31 -27.09 0.71
N ASN A 272 7.29 -26.39 -0.43
CA ASN A 272 8.34 -26.38 -1.46
C ASN A 272 8.71 -27.78 -1.98
N ASP A 273 7.72 -28.67 -2.09
CA ASP A 273 7.91 -30.03 -2.62
C ASP A 273 7.68 -30.14 -4.13
N SER A 274 7.41 -29.01 -4.78
CA SER A 274 7.06 -28.84 -6.20
C SER A 274 5.65 -29.34 -6.57
N TYR A 275 4.80 -29.64 -5.60
CA TYR A 275 3.42 -30.06 -5.84
C TYR A 275 2.43 -29.30 -4.97
N VAL A 276 1.59 -28.47 -5.59
CA VAL A 276 0.42 -27.88 -4.92
C VAL A 276 -0.62 -28.96 -4.65
N ASN A 277 -0.81 -29.32 -3.37
CA ASN A 277 -1.66 -30.42 -2.95
C ASN A 277 -2.26 -30.21 -1.54
N ILE A 278 -2.92 -31.25 -1.01
CA ILE A 278 -3.59 -31.17 0.29
C ILE A 278 -2.64 -30.87 1.45
N LEU A 279 -1.35 -31.20 1.32
CA LEU A 279 -0.35 -30.88 2.33
C LEU A 279 -0.18 -29.38 2.50
N ASP A 280 -0.24 -28.61 1.42
CA ASP A 280 -0.14 -27.16 1.46
C ASP A 280 -1.34 -26.56 2.19
N ILE A 281 -2.56 -27.03 1.90
CA ILE A 281 -3.77 -26.61 2.63
C ILE A 281 -3.62 -26.83 4.14
N LEU A 282 -3.08 -27.97 4.55
CA LEU A 282 -2.92 -28.28 5.97
C LEU A 282 -1.93 -27.32 6.65
N ILE A 283 -0.91 -26.89 5.91
CA ILE A 283 0.07 -25.92 6.40
C ILE A 283 -0.56 -24.52 6.46
N THR A 284 -1.28 -24.06 5.43
CA THR A 284 -2.03 -22.79 5.45
C THR A 284 -2.99 -22.73 6.63
N ILE A 285 -3.77 -23.80 6.85
CA ILE A 285 -4.70 -23.90 8.00
C ILE A 285 -3.92 -23.86 9.32
N GLY A 286 -2.73 -24.46 9.38
CA GLY A 286 -1.82 -24.36 10.51
C GLY A 286 -1.49 -22.90 10.87
N PHE A 287 -1.14 -22.09 9.87
CA PHE A 287 -0.85 -20.67 10.04
C PHE A 287 -2.10 -19.87 10.47
N ILE A 288 -3.24 -20.08 9.82
CA ILE A 288 -4.52 -19.41 10.17
C ILE A 288 -4.92 -19.69 11.63
N LEU A 289 -4.67 -20.91 12.09
CA LEU A 289 -4.97 -21.34 13.46
C LEU A 289 -3.87 -20.98 14.46
N MET A 290 -2.81 -20.27 14.04
CA MET A 290 -1.65 -19.91 14.85
C MET A 290 -1.01 -21.12 15.53
N ILE A 291 -1.01 -22.26 14.83
CA ILE A 291 -0.36 -23.51 15.29
C ILE A 291 1.15 -23.40 15.08
N ASP A 292 1.53 -22.87 13.92
CA ASP A 292 2.89 -22.59 13.49
C ASP A 292 2.95 -21.17 12.91
N GLU A 293 4.13 -20.57 12.93
CA GLU A 293 4.39 -19.26 12.30
C GLU A 293 5.05 -19.50 10.93
N PRO A 294 4.54 -18.91 9.84
CA PRO A 294 5.12 -19.10 8.51
C PRO A 294 6.51 -18.47 8.44
N THR A 295 7.43 -19.16 7.76
CA THR A 295 8.62 -18.50 7.22
C THR A 295 8.23 -17.53 6.11
N ASN A 296 9.12 -16.61 5.72
CA ASN A 296 8.84 -15.68 4.61
C ASN A 296 8.44 -16.43 3.33
N TYR A 297 9.11 -17.55 3.02
CA TYR A 297 8.74 -18.39 1.87
C TYR A 297 7.30 -18.91 2.00
N GLU A 298 6.97 -19.52 3.13
CA GLU A 298 5.65 -20.12 3.36
C GLU A 298 4.55 -19.07 3.42
N PHE A 299 4.88 -17.86 3.90
CA PHE A 299 3.97 -16.73 3.92
C PHE A 299 3.57 -16.34 2.51
N PHE A 300 4.55 -16.08 1.64
CA PHE A 300 4.25 -15.65 0.27
C PHE A 300 3.75 -16.79 -0.64
N ALA A 301 4.16 -18.04 -0.39
CA ALA A 301 3.59 -19.21 -1.07
C ALA A 301 2.13 -19.45 -0.64
N GLY A 302 1.79 -19.06 0.59
CA GLY A 302 0.48 -19.26 1.23
C GLY A 302 -0.48 -18.08 1.15
N ASP A 303 -0.01 -16.87 0.81
CA ASP A 303 -0.80 -15.68 0.46
C ASP A 303 -1.14 -15.72 -1.03
N ILE A 304 -2.14 -16.53 -1.35
CA ILE A 304 -2.41 -16.95 -2.72
C ILE A 304 -3.18 -15.87 -3.48
N ASN A 305 -4.03 -15.11 -2.78
CA ASN A 305 -4.74 -13.97 -3.35
C ASN A 305 -3.95 -12.65 -3.26
N SER A 306 -2.73 -12.69 -2.70
CA SER A 306 -1.80 -11.56 -2.58
C SER A 306 -2.38 -10.36 -1.81
N ASP A 307 -3.23 -10.62 -0.80
CA ASP A 307 -3.82 -9.59 0.06
C ASP A 307 -2.97 -9.28 1.31
N GLN A 308 -1.77 -9.87 1.40
CA GLN A 308 -0.82 -9.76 2.51
C GLN A 308 -1.34 -10.38 3.81
N LEU A 309 -2.34 -11.26 3.77
CA LEU A 309 -2.89 -11.94 4.93
C LEU A 309 -3.17 -13.41 4.64
N ILE A 310 -2.44 -14.34 5.28
CA ILE A 310 -2.82 -15.76 5.24
C ILE A 310 -4.13 -15.99 6.01
N ASN A 311 -5.22 -16.22 5.28
CA ASN A 311 -6.56 -16.35 5.79
C ASN A 311 -7.38 -17.41 5.01
N ILE A 312 -8.68 -17.48 5.28
CA ILE A 312 -9.53 -18.52 4.68
C ILE A 312 -9.69 -18.36 3.16
N LEU A 313 -9.50 -17.14 2.64
CA LEU A 313 -9.56 -16.84 1.21
C LEU A 313 -8.43 -17.55 0.46
N ASP A 314 -7.23 -17.60 1.03
CA ASP A 314 -6.10 -18.35 0.45
C ASP A 314 -6.39 -19.83 0.36
N VAL A 315 -6.99 -20.40 1.41
CA VAL A 315 -7.38 -21.82 1.40
C VAL A 315 -8.41 -22.10 0.31
N MET A 316 -9.37 -21.19 0.09
CA MET A 316 -10.35 -21.32 -0.98
C MET A 316 -9.69 -21.33 -2.36
N GLU A 317 -8.72 -20.45 -2.57
CA GLU A 317 -7.97 -20.36 -3.82
C GLU A 317 -7.02 -21.54 -4.01
N LEU A 318 -6.36 -21.99 -2.94
CA LEU A 318 -5.53 -23.20 -2.93
C LEU A 318 -6.31 -24.45 -3.32
N VAL A 319 -7.51 -24.62 -2.75
CA VAL A 319 -8.42 -25.72 -3.10
C VAL A 319 -8.79 -25.64 -4.57
N GLN A 320 -9.02 -24.44 -5.09
CA GLN A 320 -9.37 -24.24 -6.49
C GLN A 320 -8.19 -24.58 -7.42
N ILE A 321 -6.95 -24.20 -7.06
CA ILE A 321 -5.72 -24.59 -7.78
C ILE A 321 -5.58 -26.12 -7.84
N ILE A 322 -5.83 -26.81 -6.73
CA ILE A 322 -5.72 -28.28 -6.63
C ILE A 322 -6.81 -28.97 -7.47
N LEU A 323 -8.03 -28.44 -7.47
CA LEU A 323 -9.16 -29.03 -8.18
C LEU A 323 -9.13 -28.72 -9.69
N ASN A 324 -8.58 -27.58 -10.09
CA ASN A 324 -8.57 -27.09 -11.47
C ASN A 324 -7.17 -26.61 -11.92
N PRO A 325 -6.16 -27.49 -12.02
CA PRO A 325 -4.77 -27.10 -12.29
C PRO A 325 -4.49 -26.52 -13.70
N ASN A 326 -5.52 -26.29 -14.53
CA ASN A 326 -5.39 -25.84 -15.93
C ASN A 326 -6.29 -24.66 -16.30
N ASN A 327 -6.85 -23.90 -15.35
CA ASN A 327 -7.77 -22.82 -15.68
C ASN A 327 -7.45 -21.53 -14.90
N TYR A 328 -6.53 -20.73 -15.44
CA TYR A 328 -6.19 -19.37 -14.97
C TYR A 328 -7.17 -18.29 -15.47
N ASP A 329 -8.29 -18.68 -16.10
CA ASP A 329 -9.33 -17.74 -16.57
C ASP A 329 -10.63 -17.93 -15.77
N CYS A 330 -10.81 -17.16 -14.69
CA CYS A 330 -12.08 -16.49 -14.30
C CYS A 330 -12.04 -15.99 -12.84
N TYR A 331 -11.48 -14.81 -12.57
CA TYR A 331 -11.61 -14.16 -11.25
C TYR A 331 -11.88 -12.66 -11.33
N THR A 332 -12.81 -12.25 -12.19
CA THR A 332 -13.51 -10.97 -11.97
C THR A 332 -14.65 -11.19 -10.99
N GLU A 333 -14.75 -10.35 -9.96
CA GLU A 333 -15.98 -10.29 -9.15
C GLU A 333 -17.19 -10.00 -10.06
N PRO A 334 -18.33 -10.66 -9.86
CA PRO A 334 -19.51 -10.43 -10.68
C PRO A 334 -20.00 -9.00 -10.50
N GLN A 335 -19.83 -8.16 -11.54
CA GLN A 335 -20.41 -6.83 -11.58
C GLN A 335 -21.94 -6.91 -11.68
N VAL A 336 -22.62 -6.14 -10.82
CA VAL A 336 -24.09 -6.00 -10.85
C VAL A 336 -24.48 -5.14 -12.06
N GLY A 337 -24.96 -5.79 -13.12
CA GLY A 337 -25.69 -5.17 -14.23
C GLY A 337 -27.20 -5.36 -14.11
N ASP A 338 -27.97 -4.68 -14.96
CA ASP A 338 -29.44 -4.84 -15.00
C ASP A 338 -29.81 -6.33 -15.12
N CYS A 339 -30.64 -6.79 -14.19
CA CYS A 339 -30.92 -8.18 -13.92
C CYS A 339 -31.82 -8.81 -14.99
N ASP A 340 -31.25 -9.18 -16.13
CA ASP A 340 -31.92 -10.05 -17.12
C ASP A 340 -31.43 -11.48 -16.94
N GLY A 341 -32.05 -12.26 -16.03
CA GLY A 341 -31.77 -13.70 -16.01
C GLY A 341 -32.27 -14.61 -14.89
N ILE A 342 -33.13 -14.17 -13.96
CA ILE A 342 -33.77 -15.09 -13.00
C ILE A 342 -35.18 -15.43 -13.53
N CYS A 343 -35.33 -16.62 -14.11
CA CYS A 343 -36.64 -17.15 -14.52
C CYS A 343 -37.10 -18.21 -13.52
N PRO A 344 -37.94 -17.86 -12.52
CA PRO A 344 -38.54 -18.85 -11.63
C PRO A 344 -39.43 -19.80 -12.44
N THR A 345 -39.21 -21.10 -12.25
CA THR A 345 -39.80 -22.18 -13.05
C THR A 345 -40.22 -23.33 -12.12
N PHE A 346 -41.15 -24.19 -12.55
CA PHE A 346 -41.71 -25.26 -11.71
C PHE A 346 -41.47 -26.66 -12.29
N TYR A 347 -41.23 -27.64 -11.42
CA TYR A 347 -41.11 -29.06 -11.78
C TYR A 347 -41.78 -29.96 -10.73
N PHE A 348 -42.13 -31.20 -11.11
CA PHE A 348 -42.73 -32.18 -10.19
C PHE A 348 -41.66 -33.08 -9.58
N ASN A 349 -41.50 -33.02 -8.26
CA ASN A 349 -40.57 -33.85 -7.52
C ASN A 349 -41.23 -35.20 -7.19
N GLN A 350 -40.78 -36.26 -7.88
CA GLN A 350 -41.34 -37.61 -7.74
C GLN A 350 -40.98 -38.30 -6.43
N ILE A 351 -40.05 -37.75 -5.64
CA ILE A 351 -39.62 -38.35 -4.37
C ILE A 351 -40.62 -38.01 -3.27
N ASN A 352 -41.11 -36.76 -3.25
CA ASN A 352 -42.10 -36.29 -2.28
C ASN A 352 -43.50 -36.08 -2.88
N ASN A 353 -43.67 -36.26 -4.19
CA ASN A 353 -44.91 -36.04 -4.94
C ASN A 353 -45.47 -34.60 -4.85
N GLU A 354 -44.58 -33.60 -4.85
CA GLU A 354 -44.97 -32.18 -4.81
C GLU A 354 -44.38 -31.40 -5.99
N CYS A 355 -45.06 -30.34 -6.42
CA CYS A 355 -44.50 -29.37 -7.38
C CYS A 355 -43.63 -28.36 -6.64
N GLU A 356 -42.38 -28.19 -7.07
CA GLU A 356 -41.39 -27.31 -6.45
C GLU A 356 -40.92 -26.23 -7.44
N GLU A 357 -40.53 -25.07 -6.89
CA GLU A 357 -39.94 -23.96 -7.65
C GLU A 357 -38.43 -24.10 -7.73
N PHE A 358 -37.85 -23.78 -8.89
CA PHE A 358 -36.41 -23.69 -9.08
C PHE A 358 -36.07 -22.56 -10.06
N ILE A 359 -34.82 -22.11 -10.02
CA ILE A 359 -34.32 -21.04 -10.88
C ILE A 359 -33.47 -21.67 -11.99
N THR A 360 -33.80 -21.39 -13.25
CA THR A 360 -33.02 -21.84 -14.41
C THR A 360 -32.39 -20.65 -15.15
N GLY A 361 -31.16 -20.84 -15.61
CA GLY A 361 -30.55 -20.00 -16.63
C GLY A 361 -31.08 -20.42 -18.00
N CYS A 362 -31.47 -19.46 -18.83
CA CYS A 362 -32.16 -19.69 -20.10
C CYS A 362 -31.43 -20.70 -21.02
N CYS A 363 -31.76 -21.99 -20.91
CA CYS A 363 -31.86 -23.00 -21.97
C CYS A 363 -31.96 -24.44 -21.40
N GLY A 364 -33.18 -24.97 -21.33
CA GLY A 364 -33.53 -26.31 -21.80
C GLY A 364 -33.44 -27.53 -20.86
N VAL A 365 -34.52 -27.83 -20.14
CA VAL A 365 -35.11 -29.18 -19.87
C VAL A 365 -36.63 -28.96 -19.66
N GLU A 366 -37.51 -29.93 -19.95
CA GLU A 366 -38.98 -29.77 -19.87
C GLU A 366 -39.46 -29.21 -18.52
N VAL A 367 -40.18 -28.08 -18.58
CA VAL A 367 -40.55 -27.27 -17.42
C VAL A 367 -41.94 -26.69 -17.56
N PHE A 368 -42.65 -26.58 -16.44
CA PHE A 368 -43.97 -25.93 -16.37
C PHE A 368 -43.80 -24.44 -16.05
N ASN A 369 -44.59 -23.60 -16.72
CA ASN A 369 -44.49 -22.15 -16.55
C ASN A 369 -45.22 -21.66 -15.29
N THR A 370 -46.16 -22.46 -14.78
CA THR A 370 -46.92 -22.16 -13.57
C THR A 370 -47.07 -23.40 -12.69
N ILE A 371 -47.21 -23.18 -11.38
CA ILE A 371 -47.46 -24.25 -10.42
C ILE A 371 -48.76 -25.02 -10.72
N GLU A 372 -49.77 -24.34 -11.28
CA GLU A 372 -51.05 -24.94 -11.65
C GLU A 372 -50.92 -25.87 -12.87
N GLU A 373 -50.10 -25.53 -13.86
CA GLU A 373 -49.77 -26.42 -14.99
C GLU A 373 -49.04 -27.69 -14.53
N CYS A 374 -48.08 -27.55 -13.60
CA CYS A 374 -47.36 -28.70 -13.03
C CYS A 374 -48.31 -29.65 -12.29
N GLN A 375 -49.22 -29.09 -11.49
CA GLN A 375 -50.18 -29.87 -10.70
C GLN A 375 -51.21 -30.60 -11.59
N ASN A 376 -51.68 -29.97 -12.66
CA ASN A 376 -52.73 -30.53 -13.52
C ASN A 376 -52.26 -31.67 -14.45
N GLU A 377 -50.98 -31.71 -14.84
CA GLU A 377 -50.42 -32.80 -15.67
C GLU A 377 -49.95 -34.01 -14.83
N CYS A 378 -49.77 -33.84 -13.51
CA CYS A 378 -49.29 -34.89 -12.60
C CYS A 378 -50.41 -35.60 -11.80
N GLU A 379 -51.68 -35.20 -11.98
CA GLU A 379 -52.88 -35.94 -11.54
C GLU A 379 -53.27 -37.07 -12.52
#